data_AF-A0A8H7CD42-F1
#
_entry.id   AF-A0A8H7CD42-F1
#
_cell.length_a   1.000
_cell.length_b   1.000
_cell.length_c   1.000
_cell.angle_alpha   90.00
_cell.angle_beta   90.00
_cell.angle_gamma   90.00
#
_symmetry.space_group_name_H-M   'P 1'
#
loop_
_entity.id
_entity.type
_entity.pdbx_description
1 polymer ?
#
loop_
_entity_poly.entity_id
_entity_poly.type
_entity_poly.pdbx_seq_one_letter_code
_entity_poly.pdbx_strand_id
1 'polypeptide(L)'
;MSEDDVPVLLNRADYRKLKTRRSYRMVDDQGDYAFTVSAKHMYAVVPEGAEPGVDVDDPWYCRVEGLAEDDDGNVWAHIVWLYDVDDEHIRAIKGYFREYFHDMELILSDHEDFLLITTFISRVTVRRVFIDQELPDDLKDDDLVWRHKVKMPKPKIKFPPKPDTLNDREVDELKDEE
;
A
#
# COMPACT_ATOMS: atom_id res chain seq x y z
N MET A 1 -1.38 -9.75 27.42
CA MET A 1 -1.13 -9.47 25.98
C MET A 1 -0.33 -8.18 25.98
N SER A 2 0.94 -8.22 25.60
CA SER A 2 1.83 -7.05 25.60
C SER A 2 1.41 -6.09 24.51
N GLU A 3 1.41 -4.79 24.82
CA GLU A 3 1.08 -3.67 23.93
C GLU A 3 2.14 -3.41 22.83
N ASP A 4 3.07 -4.34 22.61
CA ASP A 4 4.27 -4.13 21.77
C ASP A 4 4.23 -4.78 20.38
N ASP A 5 3.18 -5.55 20.03
CA ASP A 5 3.07 -6.16 18.70
C ASP A 5 2.32 -5.24 17.71
N VAL A 6 2.70 -3.97 17.65
CA VAL A 6 2.36 -3.15 16.48
C VAL A 6 3.31 -3.59 15.36
N PRO A 7 2.83 -4.21 14.26
CA PRO A 7 3.72 -4.60 13.17
C PRO A 7 4.48 -3.35 12.72
N VAL A 8 5.81 -3.42 12.79
CA VAL A 8 6.69 -2.33 12.36
C VAL A 8 6.39 -2.08 10.89
N LEU A 9 5.67 -0.98 10.60
CA LEU A 9 5.44 -0.52 9.24
C LEU A 9 6.81 -0.17 8.65
N LEU A 10 7.28 -0.99 7.72
CA LEU A 10 8.56 -0.78 7.07
C LEU A 10 8.50 0.54 6.28
N ASN A 11 9.30 1.52 6.66
CA ASN A 11 9.33 2.78 5.94
C ASN A 11 10.18 2.67 4.66
N ARG A 12 10.01 3.64 3.75
CA ARG A 12 10.72 3.68 2.47
C ARG A 12 12.24 3.72 2.58
N ALA A 13 12.78 4.37 3.61
CA ALA A 13 14.23 4.48 3.79
C ALA A 13 14.84 3.14 4.19
N ASP A 14 14.13 2.38 5.04
CA ASP A 14 14.57 1.06 5.47
C ASP A 14 14.38 0.01 4.38
N TYR A 15 13.26 0.04 3.66
CA TYR A 15 13.05 -0.81 2.47
C TYR A 15 14.19 -0.69 1.44
N ARG A 16 14.72 0.52 1.22
CA ARG A 16 15.82 0.73 0.25
C ARG A 16 17.15 0.10 0.65
N LYS A 17 17.33 -0.26 1.92
CA LYS A 17 18.54 -0.94 2.41
C LYS A 17 18.46 -2.45 2.21
N LEU A 18 17.27 -2.99 1.96
CA LEU A 18 17.02 -4.42 1.81
C LEU A 18 17.56 -4.96 0.47
N LYS A 19 17.78 -6.27 0.43
CA LYS A 19 18.32 -6.95 -0.76
C LYS A 19 17.23 -7.09 -1.83
N THR A 20 17.40 -6.43 -2.97
CA THR A 20 16.42 -6.46 -4.06
C THR A 20 16.19 -7.88 -4.61
N ARG A 21 14.91 -8.22 -4.80
CA ARG A 21 14.44 -9.45 -5.45
C ARG A 21 13.73 -9.12 -6.76
N ARG A 22 13.85 -9.97 -7.78
CA ARG A 22 13.14 -9.81 -9.06
C ARG A 22 11.72 -10.34 -9.01
N SER A 23 11.55 -11.45 -8.30
CA SER A 23 10.30 -12.17 -8.13
C SER A 23 10.34 -13.04 -6.88
N TYR A 24 9.17 -13.45 -6.40
CA TYR A 24 9.00 -14.38 -5.29
C TYR A 24 7.95 -15.44 -5.66
N ARG A 25 8.22 -16.71 -5.32
CA ARG A 25 7.30 -17.82 -5.59
C ARG A 25 6.43 -18.02 -4.35
N MET A 26 5.13 -17.79 -4.50
CA MET A 26 4.13 -18.09 -3.48
C MET A 26 3.78 -19.57 -3.54
N VAL A 27 3.57 -20.14 -2.36
CA VAL A 27 3.03 -21.48 -2.19
C VAL A 27 1.73 -21.39 -1.40
N ASP A 28 0.85 -22.34 -1.62
CA ASP A 28 -0.34 -22.51 -0.79
C ASP A 28 0.01 -23.17 0.56
N ASP A 29 -1.01 -23.36 1.37
CA ASP A 29 -0.98 -24.00 2.68
C ASP A 29 -0.60 -25.49 2.65
N GLN A 30 -0.58 -26.11 1.47
CA GLN A 30 -0.05 -27.46 1.24
C GLN A 30 1.41 -27.45 0.78
N GLY A 31 1.98 -26.28 0.54
CA GLY A 31 3.34 -26.08 0.01
C GLY A 31 3.42 -26.20 -1.51
N ASP A 32 2.28 -26.32 -2.19
CA ASP A 32 2.20 -26.40 -3.65
C ASP A 32 2.28 -25.00 -4.28
N TYR A 33 2.61 -24.95 -5.58
CA TYR A 33 2.74 -23.67 -6.27
C TYR A 33 1.40 -22.96 -6.39
N ALA A 34 1.30 -21.76 -5.83
CA ALA A 34 0.14 -20.89 -6.02
C ALA A 34 0.36 -19.91 -7.19
N PHE A 35 1.30 -18.97 -7.04
CA PHE A 35 1.60 -17.96 -8.07
C PHE A 35 2.98 -17.31 -7.86
N THR A 36 3.38 -16.42 -8.77
CA THR A 36 4.64 -15.66 -8.67
C THR A 36 4.35 -14.18 -8.49
N VAL A 37 4.92 -13.58 -7.45
CA VAL A 37 4.91 -12.12 -7.24
C VAL A 37 6.08 -11.49 -7.99
N SER A 38 5.82 -10.41 -8.73
CA SER A 38 6.84 -9.66 -9.46
C SER A 38 6.43 -8.22 -9.69
N ALA A 39 7.41 -7.34 -9.85
CA ALA A 39 7.17 -5.92 -10.11
C ALA A 39 6.31 -5.69 -11.38
N LYS A 40 5.56 -4.59 -11.36
CA LYS A 40 4.63 -4.09 -12.38
C LYS A 40 3.37 -4.93 -12.59
N HIS A 41 3.20 -6.01 -11.82
CA HIS A 41 1.97 -6.79 -11.81
C HIS A 41 1.05 -6.36 -10.67
N MET A 42 -0.21 -6.75 -10.78
CA MET A 42 -1.25 -6.42 -9.82
C MET A 42 -1.69 -7.66 -9.07
N TYR A 43 -2.05 -7.46 -7.81
CA TYR A 43 -2.36 -8.53 -6.87
C TYR A 43 -3.54 -8.13 -5.99
N ALA A 44 -4.32 -9.15 -5.62
CA ALA A 44 -5.25 -9.07 -4.51
C ALA A 44 -4.47 -9.31 -3.21
N VAL A 45 -4.75 -8.51 -2.18
CA VAL A 45 -4.13 -8.60 -0.87
C VAL A 45 -5.18 -8.58 0.22
N VAL A 46 -4.85 -9.20 1.34
CA VAL A 46 -5.70 -9.26 2.54
C VAL A 46 -5.88 -7.82 3.09
N PRO A 47 -7.12 -7.37 3.37
CA PRO A 47 -7.40 -6.08 3.99
C PRO A 47 -6.79 -5.93 5.38
N GLU A 48 -6.66 -4.69 5.83
CA GLU A 48 -6.22 -4.41 7.21
C GLU A 48 -7.12 -5.10 8.24
N GLY A 49 -6.51 -5.79 9.20
CA GLY A 49 -7.22 -6.50 10.27
C GLY A 49 -7.68 -7.91 9.94
N ALA A 50 -7.55 -8.37 8.68
CA ALA A 50 -7.81 -9.76 8.31
C ALA A 50 -6.53 -10.61 8.47
N GLU A 51 -6.72 -11.86 8.90
CA GLU A 51 -5.62 -12.81 9.06
C GLU A 51 -5.08 -13.28 7.69
N PRO A 52 -3.76 -13.42 7.53
CA PRO A 52 -3.18 -13.99 6.31
C PRO A 52 -3.71 -15.41 6.03
N GLY A 53 -4.00 -15.72 4.77
CA GLY A 53 -4.44 -17.06 4.34
C GLY A 53 -5.93 -17.35 4.53
N VAL A 54 -6.73 -16.34 4.90
CA VAL A 54 -8.19 -16.46 4.95
C VAL A 54 -8.79 -16.06 3.61
N ASP A 55 -9.83 -16.78 3.16
CA ASP A 55 -10.66 -16.36 2.04
C ASP A 55 -11.37 -15.05 2.39
N VAL A 56 -11.03 -13.99 1.65
CA VAL A 56 -11.62 -12.66 1.82
C VAL A 56 -12.57 -12.40 0.66
N ASP A 57 -13.84 -12.12 0.97
CA ASP A 57 -14.86 -11.80 -0.04
C ASP A 57 -14.51 -10.51 -0.81
N ASP A 58 -14.00 -9.50 -0.10
CA ASP A 58 -13.62 -8.19 -0.65
C ASP A 58 -12.12 -7.90 -0.41
N PRO A 59 -11.23 -8.40 -1.27
CA PRO A 59 -9.79 -8.14 -1.13
C PRO A 59 -9.44 -6.71 -1.53
N TRP A 60 -8.31 -6.22 -1.04
CA TRP A 60 -7.73 -4.96 -1.54
C TRP A 60 -6.83 -5.22 -2.75
N TYR A 61 -6.66 -4.21 -3.60
CA TYR A 61 -5.87 -4.34 -4.82
C TYR A 61 -4.65 -3.44 -4.82
N CYS A 62 -3.50 -3.98 -5.24
CA CYS A 62 -2.28 -3.21 -5.35
C CYS A 62 -1.49 -3.54 -6.61
N ARG A 63 -0.63 -2.61 -7.04
CA ARG A 63 0.42 -2.86 -8.02
C ARG A 63 1.76 -2.90 -7.31
N VAL A 64 2.54 -3.95 -7.56
CA VAL A 64 3.89 -4.08 -6.99
C VAL A 64 4.86 -3.22 -7.79
N GLU A 65 5.59 -2.33 -7.13
CA GLU A 65 6.68 -1.55 -7.72
C GLU A 65 8.03 -2.24 -7.57
N GLY A 66 8.23 -2.98 -6.48
CA GLY A 66 9.47 -3.70 -6.22
C GLY A 66 9.33 -4.77 -5.14
N LEU A 67 10.34 -5.64 -5.07
CA LEU A 67 10.47 -6.65 -4.02
C LEU A 67 11.86 -6.55 -3.39
N ALA A 68 11.93 -6.77 -2.09
CA ALA A 68 13.19 -6.86 -1.35
C ALA A 68 13.08 -7.86 -0.20
N GLU A 69 14.22 -8.33 0.27
CA GLU A 69 14.34 -9.31 1.35
C GLU A 69 15.21 -8.74 2.46
N ASP A 70 14.77 -8.93 3.70
CA ASP A 70 15.54 -8.61 4.91
C ASP A 70 16.48 -9.74 5.33
N ASP A 71 17.24 -9.50 6.40
CA ASP A 71 18.25 -10.47 6.88
C ASP A 71 17.61 -11.72 7.51
N ASP A 72 16.34 -11.64 7.90
CA ASP A 72 15.55 -12.76 8.43
C ASP A 72 14.90 -13.61 7.33
N GLY A 73 15.06 -13.20 6.06
CA GLY A 73 14.50 -13.88 4.90
C GLY A 73 13.04 -13.52 4.63
N ASN A 74 12.47 -12.53 5.32
CA ASN A 74 11.14 -12.05 5.00
C ASN A 74 11.19 -11.22 3.73
N VAL A 75 10.21 -11.45 2.86
CA VAL A 75 10.11 -10.73 1.60
C VAL A 75 9.04 -9.65 1.70
N TRP A 76 9.48 -8.43 1.41
CA TRP A 76 8.69 -7.21 1.44
C TRP A 76 8.42 -6.73 0.02
N ALA A 77 7.20 -6.25 -0.22
CA ALA A 77 6.77 -5.63 -1.46
C ALA A 77 6.56 -4.13 -1.27
N HIS A 78 7.22 -3.31 -2.09
CA HIS A 78 6.83 -1.91 -2.27
C HIS A 78 5.65 -1.88 -3.23
N ILE A 79 4.51 -1.35 -2.80
CA ILE A 79 3.27 -1.35 -3.56
C ILE A 79 2.72 0.07 -3.78
N VAL A 80 1.81 0.19 -4.74
CA VAL A 80 0.88 1.31 -4.87
C VAL A 80 -0.55 0.79 -4.87
N TRP A 81 -1.43 1.46 -4.13
CA TRP A 81 -2.82 1.05 -3.96
C TRP A 81 -3.69 1.37 -5.18
N LEU A 82 -4.60 0.44 -5.48
CA LEU A 82 -5.75 0.65 -6.35
C LEU A 82 -7.00 0.70 -5.48
N TYR A 83 -7.87 1.68 -5.73
CA TYR A 83 -9.07 1.91 -4.94
C TYR A 83 -10.32 1.69 -5.77
N ASP A 84 -11.37 1.18 -5.14
CA ASP A 84 -12.70 1.23 -5.72
C ASP A 84 -13.16 2.67 -5.89
N VAL A 85 -13.99 2.88 -6.90
CA VAL A 85 -14.57 4.20 -7.19
C VAL A 85 -15.38 4.75 -6.03
N ASP A 86 -15.95 3.87 -5.19
CA ASP A 86 -16.78 4.23 -4.05
C ASP A 86 -16.01 4.33 -2.73
N ASP A 87 -14.69 4.11 -2.74
CA ASP A 87 -13.82 4.25 -1.56
C ASP A 87 -13.87 5.68 -1.00
N GLU A 88 -13.87 5.80 0.33
CA GLU A 88 -14.00 7.08 1.01
C GLU A 88 -12.86 8.06 0.69
N HIS A 89 -11.64 7.56 0.50
CA HIS A 89 -10.48 8.38 0.16
C HIS A 89 -10.59 8.93 -1.25
N ILE A 90 -11.14 8.15 -2.17
CA ILE A 90 -11.44 8.58 -3.55
C ILE A 90 -12.54 9.63 -3.55
N ARG A 91 -13.63 9.38 -2.82
CA ARG A 91 -14.76 10.31 -2.72
C ARG A 91 -14.38 11.64 -2.07
N ALA A 92 -13.34 11.66 -1.25
CA ALA A 92 -12.78 12.87 -0.65
C ALA A 92 -11.93 13.72 -1.63
N ILE A 93 -11.59 13.20 -2.82
CA ILE A 93 -10.79 13.94 -3.82
C ILE A 93 -11.63 15.07 -4.41
N LYS A 94 -11.07 16.29 -4.41
CA LYS A 94 -11.72 17.44 -5.02
C LYS A 94 -11.95 17.21 -6.52
N GLY A 95 -13.20 17.35 -6.96
CA GLY A 95 -13.58 17.17 -8.36
C GLY A 95 -13.89 15.73 -8.74
N TYR A 96 -14.01 14.83 -7.75
CA TYR A 96 -14.61 13.53 -7.93
C TYR A 96 -16.11 13.66 -8.21
N PHE A 97 -16.59 12.97 -9.26
CA PHE A 97 -18.01 12.80 -9.56
C PHE A 97 -18.23 11.35 -9.98
N ARG A 98 -19.03 10.60 -9.20
CA ARG A 98 -19.26 9.16 -9.38
C ARG A 98 -19.78 8.81 -10.78
N GLU A 99 -20.58 9.68 -11.37
CA GLU A 99 -21.19 9.53 -12.71
C GLU A 99 -20.18 9.35 -13.86
N TYR A 100 -18.90 9.66 -13.64
CA TYR A 100 -17.84 9.47 -14.64
C TYR A 100 -17.16 8.11 -14.58
N PHE A 101 -17.53 7.25 -13.64
CA PHE A 101 -16.86 5.97 -13.40
C PHE A 101 -17.83 4.80 -13.55
N HIS A 102 -17.36 3.71 -14.14
CA HIS A 102 -18.06 2.43 -14.13
C HIS A 102 -17.78 1.66 -12.82
N ASP A 103 -18.71 0.78 -12.45
CA ASP A 103 -18.63 0.04 -11.18
C ASP A 103 -17.45 -0.94 -11.12
N MET A 104 -16.98 -1.42 -12.27
CA MET A 104 -15.82 -2.33 -12.40
C MET A 104 -14.47 -1.58 -12.42
N GLU A 105 -14.48 -0.25 -12.31
CA GLU A 105 -13.26 0.55 -12.37
C GLU A 105 -12.55 0.61 -11.01
N LEU A 106 -11.27 0.29 -11.05
CA LEU A 106 -10.29 0.60 -10.04
C LEU A 106 -9.52 1.87 -10.41
N ILE A 107 -9.21 2.67 -9.39
CA ILE A 107 -8.46 3.92 -9.53
C ILE A 107 -7.04 3.70 -9.02
N LEU A 108 -6.07 3.86 -9.93
CA LEU A 108 -4.65 3.79 -9.56
C LEU A 108 -4.25 5.05 -8.79
N SER A 109 -3.71 4.89 -7.58
CA SER A 109 -3.28 6.02 -6.76
C SER A 109 -1.76 6.28 -6.85
N ASP A 110 -1.29 7.30 -6.14
CA ASP A 110 0.12 7.48 -5.75
C ASP A 110 0.36 7.14 -4.27
N HIS A 111 -0.60 6.50 -3.60
CA HIS A 111 -0.45 6.02 -2.24
C HIS A 111 0.41 4.76 -2.25
N GLU A 112 1.60 4.89 -1.68
CA GLU A 112 2.59 3.82 -1.57
C GLU A 112 2.57 3.21 -0.17
N ASP A 113 2.83 1.91 -0.10
CA ASP A 113 3.00 1.17 1.16
C ASP A 113 4.01 0.02 1.01
N PHE A 114 4.35 -0.63 2.12
CA PHE A 114 5.29 -1.75 2.18
C PHE A 114 4.66 -2.92 2.93
N LEU A 115 4.39 -4.00 2.21
CA LEU A 115 3.69 -5.17 2.76
C LEU A 115 4.60 -6.40 2.76
N LEU A 116 4.40 -7.27 3.76
CA LEU A 116 4.94 -8.62 3.71
C LEU A 116 4.27 -9.42 2.59
N ILE A 117 5.03 -10.25 1.90
CA ILE A 117 4.53 -11.04 0.77
C ILE A 117 3.40 -12.01 1.16
N THR A 118 3.33 -12.37 2.44
CA THR A 118 2.31 -13.25 3.01
C THR A 118 0.90 -12.66 2.99
N THR A 119 0.75 -11.35 2.77
CA THR A 119 -0.57 -10.72 2.62
C THR A 119 -1.17 -10.89 1.22
N PHE A 120 -0.41 -11.43 0.26
CA PHE A 120 -0.85 -11.57 -1.13
C PHE A 120 -1.70 -12.83 -1.31
N ILE A 121 -2.90 -12.65 -1.85
CA ILE A 121 -3.88 -13.73 -2.06
C ILE A 121 -3.69 -14.34 -3.45
N SER A 122 -3.65 -13.51 -4.48
CA SER A 122 -3.57 -13.97 -5.87
C SER A 122 -3.07 -12.88 -6.81
N ARG A 123 -2.61 -13.30 -8.00
CA ARG A 123 -2.34 -12.37 -9.09
C ARG A 123 -3.66 -12.01 -9.78
N VAL A 124 -3.91 -10.72 -9.94
CA VAL A 124 -5.08 -10.22 -10.69
C VAL A 124 -4.66 -9.58 -12.01
N THR A 125 -5.57 -9.62 -12.99
CA THR A 125 -5.39 -8.91 -14.25
C THR A 125 -6.33 -7.72 -14.24
N VAL A 126 -5.77 -6.51 -14.16
CA VAL A 126 -6.54 -5.27 -14.34
C VAL A 126 -6.24 -4.70 -15.71
N ARG A 127 -7.27 -4.63 -16.56
CA ARG A 127 -7.15 -4.14 -17.93
C ARG A 127 -7.00 -2.61 -17.92
N ARG A 128 -5.96 -2.10 -18.58
CA ARG A 128 -5.84 -0.65 -18.79
C ARG A 128 -6.73 -0.23 -19.96
N VAL A 129 -7.64 0.70 -19.72
CA VAL A 129 -8.45 1.34 -20.77
C VAL A 129 -8.15 2.83 -20.78
N PHE A 130 -8.10 3.47 -21.94
CA PHE A 130 -7.87 4.92 -22.01
C PHE A 130 -9.17 5.69 -21.76
N ILE A 131 -9.07 6.92 -21.23
CA ILE A 131 -10.25 7.73 -20.85
C ILE A 131 -11.10 8.10 -22.07
N ASP A 132 -10.49 8.20 -23.25
CA ASP A 132 -11.15 8.48 -24.52
C ASP A 132 -11.70 7.23 -25.22
N GLN A 133 -11.54 6.05 -24.61
CA GLN A 133 -12.04 4.79 -25.12
C GLN A 133 -13.29 4.33 -24.37
N GLU A 134 -14.21 3.74 -25.12
CA GLU A 134 -15.31 2.97 -24.55
C GLU A 134 -14.77 1.71 -23.86
N LEU A 135 -15.50 1.24 -22.86
CA LEU A 135 -15.18 -0.04 -22.23
C LEU A 135 -15.36 -1.17 -23.26
N PRO A 136 -14.45 -2.17 -23.28
CA PRO A 136 -14.60 -3.31 -24.16
C PRO A 136 -15.91 -4.08 -23.93
N ASP A 137 -16.59 -4.48 -25.00
CA ASP A 137 -17.85 -5.25 -24.94
C ASP A 137 -17.68 -6.67 -24.37
N ASP A 138 -16.44 -7.16 -24.25
CA ASP A 138 -16.10 -8.49 -23.74
C ASP A 138 -15.88 -8.54 -22.23
N LEU A 139 -16.07 -7.43 -21.51
CA LEU A 139 -15.91 -7.37 -20.06
C LEU A 139 -16.97 -8.21 -19.36
N LYS A 140 -16.51 -8.99 -18.38
CA LYS A 140 -17.34 -9.73 -17.43
C LYS A 140 -17.44 -9.00 -16.10
N ASP A 141 -18.40 -9.39 -15.27
CA ASP A 141 -18.64 -8.79 -13.95
C ASP A 141 -17.43 -8.89 -13.00
N ASP A 142 -16.53 -9.85 -13.21
CA ASP A 142 -15.30 -10.06 -12.44
C ASP A 142 -14.05 -9.41 -13.08
N ASP A 143 -14.19 -8.76 -14.24
CA ASP A 143 -13.08 -8.07 -14.88
C ASP A 143 -12.80 -6.73 -14.19
N LEU A 144 -11.55 -6.55 -13.74
CA LEU A 144 -11.09 -5.30 -13.17
C LEU A 144 -10.52 -4.40 -14.28
N VAL A 145 -10.92 -3.13 -14.30
CA VAL A 145 -10.43 -2.14 -15.26
C VAL A 145 -9.82 -0.95 -14.53
N TRP A 146 -8.78 -0.33 -15.09
CA TRP A 146 -8.33 0.97 -14.60
C TRP A 146 -8.13 1.96 -15.75
N ARG A 147 -8.65 3.17 -15.56
CA ARG A 147 -8.59 4.29 -16.52
C ARG A 147 -7.95 5.53 -15.92
N HIS A 148 -8.20 5.75 -14.63
CA HIS A 148 -7.82 6.96 -13.93
C HIS A 148 -6.61 6.73 -13.04
N LYS A 149 -5.75 7.76 -12.97
CA LYS A 149 -4.70 7.87 -11.97
C LYS A 149 -4.93 9.11 -11.13
N VAL A 150 -4.97 8.96 -9.81
CA VAL A 150 -5.18 10.06 -8.88
C VAL A 150 -3.95 10.30 -8.01
N LYS A 151 -3.82 11.55 -7.55
CA LYS A 151 -2.94 11.89 -6.44
C LYS A 151 -3.76 11.95 -5.17
N MET A 152 -3.41 11.12 -4.20
CA MET A 152 -4.12 11.09 -2.93
C MET A 152 -3.82 12.38 -2.16
N PRO A 153 -4.82 12.97 -1.50
CA PRO A 153 -4.59 14.12 -0.66
C PRO A 153 -3.61 13.71 0.43
N LYS A 154 -2.48 14.43 0.53
CA LYS A 154 -1.52 14.17 1.60
C LYS A 154 -2.24 14.29 2.94
N PRO A 155 -2.08 13.34 3.87
CA PRO A 155 -2.63 13.50 5.20
C PRO A 155 -2.11 14.82 5.77
N LYS A 156 -3.03 15.67 6.25
CA LYS A 156 -2.65 16.88 6.98
C LYS A 156 -2.15 16.45 8.34
N ILE A 157 -0.90 16.00 8.40
CA ILE A 157 -0.22 15.74 9.67
C ILE A 157 -0.08 17.10 10.36
N LYS A 158 -0.98 17.38 11.30
CA LYS A 158 -0.73 18.40 12.32
C LYS A 158 0.33 17.81 13.23
N PHE A 159 1.60 18.07 12.92
CA PHE A 159 2.63 17.86 13.92
C PHE A 159 2.24 18.72 15.14
N PRO A 160 2.28 18.18 16.37
CA PRO A 160 2.29 19.06 17.53
C PRO A 160 3.41 20.09 17.31
N PRO A 161 3.22 21.37 17.68
CA PRO A 161 4.30 22.33 17.63
C PRO A 161 5.50 21.69 18.33
N LYS A 162 6.68 21.77 17.68
CA LYS A 162 7.92 21.36 18.34
C LYS A 162 7.90 21.99 19.74
N PRO A 163 8.15 21.22 20.82
CA PRO A 163 8.44 21.87 22.09
C PRO A 163 9.56 22.87 21.80
N ASP A 164 9.32 24.14 22.12
CA ASP A 164 10.33 25.17 21.99
C ASP A 164 11.59 24.61 22.64
N THR A 165 12.62 24.41 21.84
CA THR A 165 13.95 24.11 22.35
C THR A 165 14.27 25.25 23.30
N LEU A 166 14.25 24.95 24.60
CA LEU A 166 14.83 25.78 25.64
C LEU A 166 16.18 26.26 25.10
N ASN A 167 16.30 27.58 24.97
CA ASN A 167 17.56 28.21 24.59
C ASN A 167 18.66 27.67 25.49
N ASP A 168 19.72 27.12 24.89
CA ASP A 168 20.99 26.75 25.53
C ASP A 168 21.76 28.01 26.02
N ARG A 169 21.11 28.90 26.77
CA ARG A 169 21.69 30.18 27.18
C ARG A 169 21.45 30.61 28.62
N GLU A 170 20.97 29.73 29.49
CA GLU A 170 20.85 30.01 30.94
C GLU A 170 21.31 28.82 31.80
N VAL A 171 22.47 28.25 31.47
CA VAL A 171 23.21 27.37 32.39
C VAL A 171 24.67 27.82 32.41
N ASP A 172 24.95 28.99 32.97
CA ASP A 172 26.34 29.36 33.32
C ASP A 172 26.49 30.36 34.48
N GLU A 173 25.48 30.53 35.33
CA GLU A 173 25.65 31.31 36.58
C GLU A 173 24.89 30.63 37.71
N LEU A 174 25.51 29.61 38.33
CA LEU A 174 25.18 29.13 39.68
C LEU A 174 26.30 28.18 40.16
N LYS A 175 27.54 28.66 40.14
CA LYS A 175 28.64 28.14 40.94
C LYS A 175 29.53 29.31 41.31
N ASP A 176 29.38 29.78 42.54
CA ASP A 176 30.45 30.25 43.44
C ASP A 176 29.80 31.01 44.61
N GLU A 177 29.30 30.24 45.58
CA GLU A 177 29.19 30.69 46.98
C GLU A 177 29.89 29.63 47.84
N GLU A 178 31.17 29.85 48.12
CA GLU A 178 31.84 29.56 49.39
C GLU A 178 32.97 30.58 49.62
#